data_AF-A0A2I8VGW3-F1
#
_entry.id   AF-A0A2I8VGW3-F1
#
_cell.length_a   1.000
_cell.length_b   1.000
_cell.length_c   1.000
_cell.angle_alpha   90.00
_cell.angle_beta   90.00
_cell.angle_gamma   90.00
#
_symmetry.space_group_name_H-M   'P 1'
#
loop_
_entity.id
_entity.type
_entity.pdbx_description
1 polymer ?
#
loop_
_entity_poly.entity_id
_entity_poly.type
_entity_poly.pdbx_seq_one_letter_code
_entity_poly.pdbx_strand_id
1 'polypeptide(L)' 'MVELSAHNTNAVAHRIAGDSLVYDCPNCEFGEVLVTALLDFDDARCLDCGTRYRLRVEPVE' A
#
# COMPACT_ATOMS: atom_id res chain seq x y z
N MET A 1 14.61 9.93 8.31
CA MET A 1 14.31 8.62 7.72
C MET A 1 13.27 7.99 8.63
N VAL A 2 12.01 7.88 8.18
CA VAL A 2 10.91 7.37 9.01
C VAL A 2 10.96 5.84 8.94
N GLU A 3 11.08 5.20 10.10
CA GLU A 3 11.07 3.74 10.22
C GLU A 3 9.62 3.25 10.21
N LEU A 4 9.30 2.30 9.33
CA LEU A 4 7.97 1.73 9.23
C LEU A 4 7.71 0.76 10.40
N SER A 5 6.56 0.89 11.04
CA SER A 5 6.12 0.13 12.22
C SER A 5 4.63 -0.20 12.10
N ALA A 6 4.14 -1.20 12.83
CA ALA A 6 2.72 -1.58 12.85
C ALA A 6 1.75 -0.41 13.16
N HIS A 7 2.24 0.67 13.77
CA HIS A 7 1.45 1.85 14.09
C HIS A 7 1.37 2.88 12.95
N ASN A 8 2.28 2.80 11.97
CA ASN A 8 2.32 3.68 10.79
C ASN A 8 2.18 2.94 9.46
N THR A 9 2.07 1.60 9.47
CA THR A 9 1.68 0.75 8.34
C THR A 9 0.20 0.37 8.34
N ASN A 10 -0.62 1.00 9.19
CA ASN A 10 -2.06 0.91 9.06
C ASN A 10 -2.43 1.57 7.73
N ALA A 11 -2.54 0.76 6.67
CA ALA A 11 -3.13 1.17 5.41
C ALA A 11 -4.48 1.80 5.76
N VAL A 12 -4.58 3.13 5.67
CA VAL A 12 -5.86 3.78 5.87
C VAL A 12 -6.64 3.43 4.62
N ALA A 13 -7.58 2.50 4.77
CA ALA A 13 -8.47 2.09 3.71
C ALA A 13 -9.35 3.28 3.29
N HIS A 14 -8.82 4.15 2.43
CA HIS A 14 -9.59 5.23 1.85
C HIS A 14 -10.36 4.68 0.67
N ARG A 15 -11.69 4.78 0.75
CA ARG A 15 -12.60 4.38 -0.32
C ARG A 15 -12.57 5.45 -1.41
N ILE A 16 -11.70 5.29 -2.41
CA ILE A 16 -11.79 6.07 -3.66
C ILE A 16 -12.86 5.45 -4.55
N ALA A 17 -13.52 6.30 -5.36
CA ALA A 17 -14.66 5.97 -6.20
C ALA A 17 -14.48 4.62 -6.93
N GLY A 18 -15.31 3.63 -6.56
CA GLY A 18 -15.30 2.28 -7.11
C GLY A 18 -14.56 1.26 -6.23
N ASP A 19 -15.15 0.88 -5.10
CA ASP A 19 -14.94 -0.35 -4.30
C ASP A 19 -13.51 -0.93 -4.15
N SER A 20 -12.46 -0.11 -4.28
CA SER A 20 -11.08 -0.57 -4.31
C SER A 20 -10.34 -0.18 -3.03
N LEU A 21 -9.63 -1.14 -2.43
CA LEU A 21 -8.79 -0.94 -1.26
C LEU A 21 -7.38 -0.47 -1.68
N VAL A 22 -6.89 0.59 -1.05
CA VAL A 22 -5.58 1.20 -1.35
C VAL A 22 -4.64 1.21 -0.14
N TYR A 23 -3.35 1.21 -0.43
CA TYR A 23 -2.26 1.47 0.51
C TYR A 23 -1.62 2.81 0.17
N ASP A 24 -1.54 3.71 1.15
CA ASP A 24 -0.89 5.02 0.99
C ASP A 24 0.62 4.84 0.84
N CYS A 25 1.17 5.37 -0.25
CA CYS A 25 2.58 5.31 -0.56
C CYS A 25 3.39 6.22 0.36
N PRO A 26 4.31 5.71 1.20
CA PRO A 26 5.12 6.54 2.09
C PRO A 26 6.16 7.40 1.36
N ASN A 27 6.38 7.17 0.07
CA ASN A 27 7.42 7.85 -0.71
C ASN A 27 6.92 9.07 -1.51
N CYS A 28 5.62 9.37 -1.50
CA CYS A 28 5.09 10.58 -2.13
C CYS A 28 3.75 11.02 -1.52
N GLU A 29 3.48 12.32 -1.51
CA GLU A 29 2.41 12.97 -0.75
C GLU A 29 0.98 12.50 -1.10
N PHE A 30 0.76 12.06 -2.34
CA PHE A 30 -0.56 11.66 -2.85
C PHE A 30 -0.57 10.24 -3.45
N GLY A 31 0.51 9.48 -3.23
CA GLY A 31 0.68 8.21 -3.90
C GLY A 31 -0.15 7.10 -3.31
N GLU A 32 -0.68 6.25 -4.17
CA GLU A 32 -1.49 5.10 -3.76
C GLU A 32 -1.04 3.83 -4.48
N VAL A 33 -1.20 2.69 -3.80
CA VAL A 33 -1.00 1.36 -4.36
C VAL A 33 -2.29 0.56 -4.18
N LEU A 34 -2.83 -0.02 -5.25
CA LEU A 34 -3.99 -0.91 -5.16
C LEU A 34 -3.63 -2.17 -4.39
N VAL A 35 -4.40 -2.52 -3.36
CA VAL A 35 -4.17 -3.75 -2.59
C VAL A 35 -4.43 -5.00 -3.43
N THR A 36 -5.38 -4.96 -4.36
CA THR A 36 -5.57 -6.05 -5.34
C THR A 36 -4.32 -6.25 -6.20
N ALA A 37 -3.69 -5.16 -6.66
CA ALA A 37 -2.44 -5.27 -7.41
C ALA A 37 -1.31 -5.88 -6.58
N LEU A 38 -1.27 -5.58 -5.27
CA LEU A 38 -0.32 -6.18 -4.34
C LEU A 38 -0.54 -7.68 -4.10
N LEU A 39 -1.76 -8.18 -4.32
CA LEU A 39 -2.12 -9.60 -4.24
C LEU A 39 -1.84 -10.33 -5.56
N ASP A 40 -2.12 -9.67 -6.69
CA ASP A 40 -2.10 -10.28 -8.01
C ASP A 40 -0.73 -10.17 -8.71
N PHE A 41 0.10 -9.18 -8.33
CA PHE A 41 1.37 -8.89 -9.00
C PHE A 41 2.54 -8.81 -8.02
N ASP A 42 3.64 -9.48 -8.38
CA ASP A 42 4.92 -9.43 -7.65
C ASP A 42 5.64 -8.08 -7.72
N ASP A 43 5.16 -7.17 -8.56
CA ASP A 43 5.77 -5.87 -8.82
C ASP A 43 4.80 -4.69 -8.74
N ALA A 44 3.72 -4.80 -7.95
CA ALA A 44 2.78 -3.72 -7.69
C ALA A 44 3.50 -2.39 -7.38
N ARG A 45 3.01 -1.31 -7.98
CA ARG A 45 3.66 0.01 -7.93
C ARG A 45 2.72 1.08 -7.44
N CYS A 46 3.28 2.08 -6.79
CA CYS A 46 2.58 3.34 -6.58
C CYS A 46 2.18 3.94 -7.92
N LEU A 47 0.93 4.34 -8.03
CA LEU A 47 0.34 4.90 -9.25
C LEU A 47 0.99 6.23 -9.65
N ASP A 48 1.55 6.97 -8.69
CA ASP A 48 2.18 8.27 -8.93
C ASP A 48 3.70 8.20 -9.08
N CYS A 49 4.42 7.69 -8.07
CA CYS A 49 5.88 7.73 -8.06
C CYS A 49 6.54 6.46 -8.62
N GLY A 50 5.75 5.42 -8.94
CA GLY A 50 6.25 4.16 -9.51
C GLY A 50 7.09 3.29 -8.56
N THR A 51 7.20 3.67 -7.28
CA THR A 51 7.89 2.85 -6.28
C THR A 51 7.22 1.49 -6.16
N ARG A 52 8.03 0.44 -6.10
CA ARG A 52 7.57 -0.96 -6.06
C ARG A 52 7.32 -1.39 -4.61
N TYR A 53 6.24 -2.15 -4.43
CA TYR A 53 5.82 -2.69 -3.15
C TYR A 53 5.48 -4.18 -3.29
N ARG A 54 5.57 -4.90 -2.17
CA ARG A 54 5.17 -6.32 -2.05
C ARG A 54 4.39 -6.50 -0.76
N LEU A 55 3.27 -7.22 -0.82
CA LEU A 55 2.50 -7.59 0.35
C LEU A 55 3.10 -8.83 1.03
N ARG A 56 3.20 -8.79 2.36
CA ARG A 56 3.56 -9.93 3.20
C ARG A 56 2.45 -10.13 4.22
N VAL A 57 1.94 -11.36 4.30
CA VAL A 57 0.94 -11.75 5.29
C VAL A 57 1.63 -12.58 6.36
N GLU A 58 1.42 -12.24 7.62
CA GLU A 58 1.97 -12.96 8.76
C GLU A 58 0.84 -13.32 9.73
N PRO A 59 0.85 -14.53 10.32
CA PRO A 59 -0.09 -14.88 11.36
C PRO A 59 0.19 -14.07 12.63
N VAL A 60 -0.89 -13.66 13.30
CA VAL A 60 -0.84 -13.00 14.62
C VAL A 60 -1.46 -13.93 15.66
N GLU A 61 -0.83 -13.99 16.84
CA GLU A 61 -1.29 -14.76 18.02
C GLU A 61 -2.40 -14.04 18.79
#